data_AF-A0A1M6FDB5-F1
#
_entry.id   AF-A0A1M6FDB5-F1
#
_cell.length_a   1.000
_cell.length_b   1.000
_cell.length_c   1.000
_cell.angle_alpha   90.00
_cell.angle_beta   90.00
_cell.angle_gamma   90.00
#
_symmetry.space_group_name_H-M   'P 1'
#
loop_
_entity.id
_entity.type
_entity.pdbx_description
1 polymer ?
#
loop_
_entity_poly.entity_id
_entity_poly.type
_entity_poly.pdbx_seq_one_letter_code
_entity_poly.pdbx_strand_id
1 'polypeptide(L)'
;MKKLFVAFAAILSAALVACGPSKLEIQEMSAQCDVIIEVRQVLDDSISLMVGNTLYLNAKQTVGESMFPLSVSTRDPQEIERLTATDLVEDEAGLLKYLRFSSPDMVNFGIVIGETAKNEIGFDESKVVNTLKDIFVKVDGGTLVLFHEKGGEITDAKKLF
;
A
#
# COMPACT_ATOMS: atom_id res chain seq x y z
N MET A 1 -36.44 -21.36 27.17
CA MET A 1 -35.42 -20.44 27.72
C MET A 1 -34.02 -20.62 27.11
N LYS A 2 -33.53 -21.84 26.82
CA LYS A 2 -32.19 -22.05 26.22
C LYS A 2 -32.00 -21.49 24.78
N LYS A 3 -33.07 -21.41 23.98
CA LYS A 3 -33.01 -20.95 22.57
C LYS A 3 -32.85 -19.42 22.42
N LEU A 4 -33.26 -18.62 23.41
CA LEU A 4 -33.09 -17.16 23.38
C LEU A 4 -31.65 -16.73 23.68
N PHE A 5 -30.95 -17.46 24.56
CA PHE A 5 -29.56 -17.16 24.90
C PHE A 5 -28.59 -17.37 23.72
N VAL A 6 -28.86 -18.35 22.86
CA VAL A 6 -28.03 -18.61 21.66
C VAL A 6 -28.23 -17.52 20.61
N ALA A 7 -29.46 -17.03 20.43
CA ALA A 7 -29.73 -15.91 19.53
C ALA A 7 -29.10 -14.60 20.02
N PHE A 8 -29.12 -14.34 21.33
CA PHE A 8 -28.48 -13.16 21.91
C PHE A 8 -26.96 -13.22 21.83
N ALA A 9 -26.36 -14.39 22.04
CA ALA A 9 -24.92 -14.60 21.86
C ALA A 9 -24.49 -14.42 20.39
N ALA A 10 -25.28 -14.93 19.43
CA ALA A 10 -25.01 -14.75 18.01
C ALA A 10 -25.09 -13.28 17.56
N ILE A 11 -26.01 -12.49 18.13
CA ILE A 11 -26.14 -11.06 17.85
C ILE A 11 -25.01 -10.26 18.50
N LEU A 12 -24.59 -10.61 19.73
CA LEU A 12 -23.44 -9.98 20.40
C LEU A 12 -22.12 -10.28 19.66
N SER A 13 -21.94 -11.51 19.17
CA SER A 13 -20.79 -11.90 18.37
C SER A 13 -20.77 -11.19 17.01
N ALA A 14 -21.94 -10.94 16.38
CA ALA A 14 -22.02 -10.16 15.15
C ALA A 14 -21.75 -8.66 15.36
N ALA A 15 -22.10 -8.10 16.52
CA ALA A 15 -21.81 -6.71 16.87
C ALA A 15 -20.31 -6.44 17.10
N LEU A 16 -19.54 -7.46 17.50
CA LEU A 16 -18.08 -7.37 17.68
C LEU A 16 -17.28 -7.57 16.38
N VAL A 17 -17.93 -7.98 15.28
CA VAL A 17 -17.28 -8.22 13.97
C VAL A 17 -17.44 -7.01 13.03
N ALA A 18 -18.26 -6.01 13.40
CA ALA A 18 -18.61 -4.88 12.55
C ALA A 18 -18.19 -3.52 13.15
N CYS A 19 -16.92 -3.37 13.49
CA CYS A 19 -16.30 -2.05 13.65
C CYS A 19 -14.95 -2.09 12.92
N GLY A 20 -14.95 -1.73 11.64
CA GLY A 20 -13.71 -1.31 10.98
C GLY A 20 -13.12 -0.09 11.72
N PRO A 21 -11.82 0.20 11.55
CA PRO A 21 -11.19 1.32 12.22
C PRO A 21 -11.90 2.63 11.89
N SER A 22 -12.03 3.50 12.88
CA SER A 22 -12.59 4.83 12.72
C SER A 22 -11.71 5.71 11.82
N LYS A 23 -12.26 6.79 11.25
CA LYS A 23 -11.51 7.72 10.39
C LYS A 23 -10.25 8.28 11.09
N LEU A 24 -10.32 8.50 12.41
CA LEU A 24 -9.18 8.95 13.20
C LEU A 24 -8.10 7.86 13.30
N GLU A 25 -8.48 6.63 13.64
CA GLU A 25 -7.54 5.50 13.73
C GLU A 25 -6.87 5.23 12.38
N ILE A 26 -7.60 5.31 11.27
CA ILE A 26 -7.06 5.17 9.92
C ILE A 26 -5.98 6.25 9.65
N GLN A 27 -6.23 7.50 10.04
CA GLN A 27 -5.27 8.58 9.88
C GLN A 27 -4.03 8.39 10.76
N GLU A 28 -4.21 7.92 11.99
CA GLU A 28 -3.10 7.60 12.89
C GLU A 28 -2.25 6.46 12.35
N MET A 29 -2.88 5.40 11.82
CA MET A 29 -2.19 4.28 11.18
C MET A 29 -1.39 4.73 9.95
N SER A 30 -1.96 5.62 9.13
CA SER A 30 -1.27 6.19 7.96
C SER A 30 -0.08 7.06 8.37
N ALA A 31 -0.24 7.91 9.39
CA ALA A 31 0.82 8.80 9.88
C ALA A 31 1.98 8.05 10.56
N GLN A 32 1.78 6.81 11.00
CA GLN A 32 2.81 5.95 11.58
C GLN A 32 3.64 5.20 10.53
N CYS A 33 3.26 5.26 9.25
CA CYS A 33 4.00 4.60 8.18
C CYS A 33 5.24 5.42 7.82
N ASP A 34 6.42 4.80 7.89
CA ASP A 34 7.68 5.41 7.47
C ASP A 34 7.74 5.54 5.95
N VAL A 35 7.23 4.52 5.25
CA VAL A 35 7.12 4.47 3.79
C VAL A 35 5.69 4.12 3.39
N ILE A 36 5.15 4.83 2.41
CA ILE A 36 3.84 4.54 1.82
C ILE A 36 4.03 4.11 0.36
N ILE A 37 3.48 2.97 -0.01
CA ILE A 37 3.40 2.50 -1.39
C ILE A 37 1.97 2.72 -1.88
N GLU A 38 1.78 3.70 -2.75
CA GLU A 38 0.46 4.00 -3.33
C GLU A 38 0.34 3.37 -4.72
N VAL A 39 -0.45 2.32 -4.83
CA VAL A 39 -0.74 1.64 -6.09
C VAL A 39 -1.87 2.38 -6.80
N ARG A 40 -1.55 3.07 -7.90
CA ARG A 40 -2.50 3.88 -8.67
C ARG A 40 -2.03 4.05 -10.10
N GLN A 41 -2.89 4.59 -10.96
CA GLN A 41 -2.42 5.10 -12.24
C GLN A 41 -1.65 6.41 -12.01
N VAL A 42 -0.37 6.44 -12.40
CA VAL A 42 0.40 7.68 -12.46
C VAL A 42 0.04 8.38 -13.77
N LEU A 43 -0.53 9.58 -13.68
CA LEU A 43 -0.94 10.35 -14.86
C LEU A 43 0.31 10.82 -15.62
N ASP A 44 0.24 10.75 -16.95
CA ASP A 44 1.29 11.18 -17.88
C ASP A 44 2.65 10.45 -17.78
N ASP A 45 2.72 9.38 -16.98
CA ASP A 45 3.92 8.56 -16.88
C ASP A 45 3.60 7.05 -16.99
N SER A 46 4.58 6.31 -17.52
CA SER A 46 4.55 4.84 -17.60
C SER A 46 5.40 4.18 -16.50
N ILE A 47 6.09 4.98 -15.70
CA ILE A 47 6.96 4.54 -14.61
C ILE A 47 6.34 4.86 -13.24
N SER A 48 6.98 4.36 -12.20
CA SER A 48 6.64 4.64 -10.80
C SER A 48 7.48 5.80 -10.28
N LEU A 49 6.96 6.55 -9.32
CA LEU A 49 7.61 7.75 -8.82
C LEU A 49 7.84 7.66 -7.31
N MET A 50 9.07 7.91 -6.87
CA MET A 50 9.38 8.11 -5.47
C MET A 50 9.40 9.60 -5.16
N VAL A 51 8.50 10.06 -4.29
CA VAL A 51 8.39 11.46 -3.87
C VAL A 51 8.40 11.51 -2.34
N GLY A 52 9.48 12.06 -1.77
CA GLY A 52 9.70 11.99 -0.33
C GLY A 52 9.81 10.54 0.15
N ASN A 53 8.87 10.12 1.01
CA ASN A 53 8.77 8.74 1.52
C ASN A 53 7.63 7.93 0.87
N THR A 54 6.99 8.47 -0.17
CA THR A 54 5.88 7.83 -0.87
C THR A 54 6.34 7.32 -2.23
N LEU A 55 6.19 6.02 -2.46
CA LEU A 55 6.34 5.40 -3.77
C LEU A 55 4.97 5.28 -4.43
N TYR A 56 4.74 6.09 -5.45
CA TYR A 56 3.62 5.92 -6.38
C TYR A 56 3.92 4.78 -7.33
N LEU A 57 3.44 3.57 -7.01
CA LEU A 57 3.59 2.39 -7.81
C LEU A 57 2.55 2.39 -8.93
N ASN A 58 3.00 2.55 -10.17
CA ASN A 58 2.10 2.61 -11.32
C ASN A 58 1.42 1.25 -11.50
N ALA A 59 0.08 1.22 -11.43
CA ALA A 59 -0.71 0.00 -11.53
C ALA A 59 -0.38 -0.81 -12.79
N LYS A 60 -0.08 -0.16 -13.91
CA LYS A 60 0.31 -0.82 -15.17
C LYS A 60 1.60 -1.64 -15.04
N GLN A 61 2.52 -1.25 -14.19
CA GLN A 61 3.75 -2.00 -13.92
C GLN A 61 3.53 -3.20 -12.99
N THR A 62 2.38 -3.24 -12.32
CA THR A 62 1.98 -4.39 -11.49
C THR A 62 1.15 -5.42 -12.25
N VAL A 63 0.74 -5.10 -13.48
CA VAL A 63 0.01 -6.00 -14.38
C VAL A 63 1.01 -6.95 -15.06
N GLY A 64 1.00 -8.21 -14.66
CA GLY A 64 1.90 -9.24 -15.21
C GLY A 64 2.08 -10.42 -14.26
N GLU A 65 2.90 -11.39 -14.64
CA GLU A 65 3.26 -12.51 -13.75
C GLU A 65 4.18 -12.08 -12.60
N SER A 66 5.08 -11.13 -12.87
CA SER A 66 6.01 -10.51 -11.93
C SER A 66 5.83 -8.98 -11.94
N MET A 67 5.96 -8.35 -10.78
CA MET A 67 6.01 -6.88 -10.64
C MET A 67 7.35 -6.32 -11.17
N PHE A 68 8.38 -7.15 -11.25
CA PHE A 68 9.72 -6.77 -11.68
C PHE A 68 9.97 -7.14 -13.16
N PRO A 69 10.79 -6.36 -13.89
CA PRO A 69 11.53 -5.19 -13.40
C PRO A 69 10.66 -3.94 -13.26
N LEU A 70 10.94 -3.14 -12.24
CA LEU A 70 10.25 -1.88 -11.95
C LEU A 70 11.09 -0.70 -12.41
N SER A 71 10.55 0.08 -13.36
CA SER A 71 11.05 1.42 -13.66
C SER A 71 10.57 2.39 -12.59
N VAL A 72 11.50 3.02 -11.87
CA VAL A 72 11.19 3.98 -10.80
C VAL A 72 12.05 5.23 -10.95
N SER A 73 11.47 6.40 -10.71
CA SER A 73 12.18 7.67 -10.76
C SER A 73 11.99 8.45 -9.46
N THR A 74 13.09 8.87 -8.83
CA THR A 74 13.03 9.76 -7.65
C THR A 74 12.80 11.19 -8.09
N ARG A 75 11.78 11.85 -7.54
CA ARG A 75 11.42 13.24 -7.83
C ARG A 75 11.48 14.09 -6.58
N ASP A 76 11.94 15.33 -6.75
CA ASP A 76 11.84 16.35 -5.72
C ASP A 76 10.38 16.82 -5.64
N PRO A 77 9.73 16.83 -4.46
CA PRO A 77 8.37 17.35 -4.30
C PRO A 77 8.18 18.79 -4.81
N GLN A 78 9.24 19.61 -4.81
CA GLN A 78 9.22 21.00 -5.29
C GLN A 78 9.40 21.11 -6.81
N GLU A 79 9.95 20.07 -7.45
CA GLU A 79 10.25 20.05 -8.89
C GLU A 79 9.71 18.77 -9.57
N ILE A 80 8.49 18.33 -9.24
CA ILE A 80 7.91 17.07 -9.74
C ILE A 80 7.92 17.00 -11.28
N GLU A 81 7.66 18.12 -11.96
CA GLU A 81 7.61 18.22 -13.42
C GLU A 81 8.97 18.03 -14.10
N ARG A 82 10.07 18.19 -13.37
CA ARG A 82 11.42 18.06 -13.92
C ARG A 82 11.72 16.60 -14.20
N LEU A 83 12.07 16.28 -15.45
CA LEU A 83 12.52 14.95 -15.85
C LEU A 83 13.82 14.59 -15.11
N THR A 84 13.76 13.55 -14.28
CA THR A 84 14.92 12.95 -13.63
C THR A 84 15.20 11.57 -14.22
N ALA A 85 16.39 11.04 -13.92
CA ALA A 85 16.75 9.69 -14.36
C ALA A 85 15.75 8.66 -13.84
N THR A 86 15.52 7.63 -14.65
CA THR A 86 14.72 6.45 -14.28
C THR A 86 15.68 5.33 -13.96
N ASP A 87 15.55 4.79 -12.75
CA ASP A 87 16.25 3.60 -12.29
C ASP A 87 15.44 2.34 -12.62
N LEU A 88 16.15 1.26 -12.91
CA LEU A 88 15.57 -0.06 -13.10
C LEU A 88 15.81 -0.90 -11.85
N VAL A 89 14.73 -1.27 -11.17
CA VAL A 89 14.75 -2.13 -10.00
C VAL A 89 14.39 -3.54 -10.44
N GLU A 90 15.39 -4.41 -10.49
CA GLU A 90 15.29 -5.74 -11.10
C GLU A 90 14.59 -6.78 -10.21
N ASP A 91 14.60 -6.59 -8.90
CA ASP A 91 14.10 -7.58 -7.94
C ASP A 91 13.68 -6.95 -6.60
N GLU A 92 13.16 -7.81 -5.72
CA GLU A 92 12.69 -7.47 -4.37
C GLU A 92 13.78 -6.85 -3.49
N ALA A 93 15.02 -7.35 -3.59
CA ALA A 93 16.14 -6.84 -2.80
C ALA A 93 16.57 -5.45 -3.28
N GLY A 94 16.54 -5.23 -4.59
CA GLY A 94 16.70 -3.94 -5.23
C GLY A 94 15.65 -2.95 -4.77
N LEU A 95 14.38 -3.37 -4.66
CA LEU A 95 13.31 -2.49 -4.16
C LEU A 95 13.55 -2.09 -2.71
N LEU A 96 13.88 -3.04 -1.82
CA LEU A 96 14.20 -2.71 -0.43
C LEU A 96 15.41 -1.76 -0.33
N LYS A 97 16.44 -1.99 -1.14
CA LYS A 97 17.61 -1.11 -1.19
C LYS A 97 17.23 0.30 -1.65
N TYR A 98 16.36 0.39 -2.66
CA TYR A 98 15.88 1.65 -3.20
C TYR A 98 15.06 2.43 -2.15
N LEU A 99 14.13 1.76 -1.44
CA LEU A 99 13.35 2.39 -0.38
C LEU A 99 14.22 2.84 0.81
N ARG A 100 15.23 2.05 1.20
CA ARG A 100 16.19 2.41 2.25
C ARG A 100 17.04 3.63 1.93
N PHE A 101 17.19 3.98 0.65
CA PHE A 101 17.86 5.23 0.29
C PHE A 101 17.03 6.45 0.73
N SER A 102 15.71 6.39 0.57
CA SER A 102 14.78 7.47 0.95
C SER A 102 14.39 7.42 2.43
N SER A 103 14.34 6.25 3.04
CA SER A 103 14.01 6.06 4.47
C SER A 103 14.90 4.95 5.07
N PRO A 104 16.11 5.30 5.54
CA PRO A 104 17.09 4.32 6.04
C PRO A 104 16.59 3.48 7.22
N ASP A 105 15.78 4.10 8.07
CA ASP A 105 15.25 3.50 9.30
C ASP A 105 13.78 3.04 9.13
N MET A 106 13.35 2.73 7.90
CA MET A 106 11.98 2.27 7.63
C MET A 106 11.66 0.96 8.36
N VAL A 107 10.58 0.96 9.13
CA VAL A 107 10.08 -0.18 9.91
C VAL A 107 8.59 -0.39 9.64
N ASN A 108 7.81 0.68 9.49
CA ASN A 108 6.38 0.64 9.25
C ASN A 108 6.05 1.00 7.81
N PHE A 109 5.22 0.17 7.18
CA PHE A 109 4.85 0.30 5.77
C PHE A 109 3.34 0.45 5.60
N GLY A 110 2.94 1.35 4.72
CA GLY A 110 1.57 1.46 4.22
C GLY A 110 1.49 1.00 2.78
N ILE A 111 0.48 0.20 2.42
CA ILE A 111 0.09 -0.05 1.03
C ILE A 111 -1.26 0.63 0.83
N VAL A 112 -1.35 1.61 -0.06
CA VAL A 112 -2.61 2.26 -0.42
C VAL A 112 -3.02 1.77 -1.80
N ILE A 113 -4.17 1.12 -1.90
CA ILE A 113 -4.75 0.74 -3.20
C ILE A 113 -5.71 1.85 -3.61
N GLY A 114 -5.32 2.61 -4.63
CA GLY A 114 -6.12 3.70 -5.18
C GLY A 114 -7.29 3.22 -6.02
N GLU A 115 -8.33 4.05 -6.14
CA GLU A 115 -9.51 3.74 -6.95
C GLU A 115 -9.14 3.52 -8.43
N THR A 116 -8.16 4.27 -8.94
CA THR A 116 -7.70 4.14 -10.33
C THR A 116 -7.00 2.81 -10.61
N ALA A 117 -6.24 2.27 -9.64
CA ALA A 117 -5.63 0.95 -9.80
C ALA A 117 -6.67 -0.16 -9.94
N LYS A 118 -7.75 -0.10 -9.14
CA LYS A 118 -8.85 -1.08 -9.22
C LYS A 118 -9.56 -1.10 -10.57
N ASN A 119 -9.49 0.01 -11.31
CA ASN A 119 -10.09 0.14 -12.63
C ASN A 119 -9.12 -0.23 -13.77
N GLU A 120 -7.84 -0.50 -13.48
CA GLU A 120 -6.86 -0.91 -14.47
C GLU A 120 -7.10 -2.37 -14.90
N ILE A 121 -7.07 -2.62 -16.21
CA ILE A 121 -7.36 -3.95 -16.77
C ILE A 121 -6.25 -4.92 -16.38
N GLY A 122 -6.64 -6.07 -15.80
CA GLY A 122 -5.69 -7.11 -15.40
C GLY A 122 -5.00 -6.84 -14.06
N PHE A 123 -5.39 -5.79 -13.34
CA PHE A 123 -4.93 -5.56 -11.97
C PHE A 123 -5.53 -6.61 -11.02
N ASP A 124 -4.66 -7.27 -10.25
CA ASP A 124 -5.03 -8.20 -9.19
C ASP A 124 -4.50 -7.66 -7.85
N GLU A 125 -5.40 -7.05 -7.09
CA GLU A 125 -5.07 -6.47 -5.78
C GLU A 125 -4.46 -7.51 -4.85
N SER A 126 -5.03 -8.72 -4.79
CA SER A 126 -4.57 -9.75 -3.85
C SER A 126 -3.14 -10.16 -4.18
N LYS A 127 -2.84 -10.31 -5.48
CA LYS A 127 -1.49 -10.62 -5.94
C LYS A 127 -0.49 -9.53 -5.59
N VAL A 128 -0.82 -8.26 -5.85
CA VAL A 128 0.08 -7.14 -5.58
C VAL A 128 0.33 -6.97 -4.09
N VAL A 129 -0.73 -7.02 -3.28
CA VAL A 129 -0.63 -6.93 -1.82
C VAL A 129 0.21 -8.08 -1.25
N ASN A 130 0.03 -9.32 -1.73
CA ASN A 130 0.83 -10.45 -1.28
C ASN A 130 2.30 -10.30 -1.69
N THR A 131 2.57 -9.89 -2.93
CA THR A 131 3.95 -9.61 -3.39
C THR A 131 4.63 -8.58 -2.48
N LEU A 132 3.99 -7.44 -2.24
CA LEU A 132 4.53 -6.39 -1.37
C LEU A 132 4.68 -6.87 0.08
N LYS A 133 3.73 -7.63 0.59
CA LYS A 133 3.81 -8.24 1.93
C LYS A 133 5.02 -9.16 2.05
N ASP A 134 5.26 -10.03 1.07
CA ASP A 134 6.37 -10.98 1.07
C ASP A 134 7.74 -10.27 0.97
N ILE A 135 7.78 -9.09 0.36
CA ILE A 135 8.96 -8.22 0.35
C ILE A 135 9.18 -7.62 1.75
N PHE A 136 8.14 -7.04 2.34
CA PHE A 136 8.27 -6.23 3.56
C PHE A 136 8.33 -7.05 4.85
N VAL A 137 7.86 -8.31 4.85
CA VAL A 137 8.04 -9.22 5.99
C VAL A 137 9.52 -9.52 6.28
N LYS A 138 10.41 -9.25 5.32
CA LYS A 138 11.87 -9.38 5.47
C LYS A 138 12.49 -8.23 6.27
N VAL A 139 11.71 -7.19 6.58
CA VAL A 139 12.13 -6.06 7.43
C VAL A 139 11.72 -6.38 8.87
N ASP A 140 12.73 -6.59 9.73
CA ASP A 140 12.50 -7.01 11.11
C ASP A 140 11.79 -5.93 11.95
N GLY A 141 10.86 -6.37 12.80
CA GLY A 141 10.20 -5.53 13.81
C GLY A 141 9.11 -4.59 13.29
N GLY A 142 8.78 -4.68 12.01
CA GLY A 142 7.87 -3.78 11.31
C GLY A 142 6.38 -4.09 11.40
N THR A 143 5.57 -3.11 11.01
CA THR A 143 4.14 -3.29 10.75
C THR A 143 3.83 -3.03 9.28
N LEU A 144 2.84 -3.75 8.74
CA LEU A 144 2.32 -3.50 7.40
C LEU A 144 0.82 -3.26 7.47
N VAL A 145 0.37 -2.15 6.90
CA VAL A 145 -1.04 -1.78 6.85
C VAL A 145 -1.49 -1.64 5.40
N LEU A 146 -2.58 -2.30 5.05
CA LEU A 146 -3.30 -2.09 3.80
C LEU A 146 -4.35 -1.02 4.00
N PHE A 147 -4.39 -0.05 3.10
CA PHE A 147 -5.37 1.01 3.04
C PHE A 147 -6.09 0.97 1.68
N HIS A 148 -7.36 1.37 1.66
CA HIS A 148 -8.10 1.57 0.43
C HIS A 148 -8.51 3.02 0.27
N GLU A 149 -8.22 3.59 -0.89
CA GLU A 149 -8.60 4.97 -1.22
C GLU A 149 -9.79 4.99 -2.18
N LYS A 150 -10.68 5.98 -1.98
CA LYS A 150 -11.78 6.29 -2.89
C LYS A 150 -12.03 7.80 -2.90
N GLY A 151 -12.08 8.41 -4.08
CA GLY A 151 -12.33 9.85 -4.22
C GLY A 151 -11.29 10.76 -3.55
N GLY A 152 -10.04 10.32 -3.42
CA GLY A 152 -8.93 11.03 -2.77
C GLY A 152 -8.86 10.83 -1.25
N GLU A 153 -9.75 10.05 -0.65
CA GLU A 153 -9.76 9.79 0.79
C GLU A 153 -9.49 8.30 1.10
N ILE A 154 -8.71 8.04 2.15
CA ILE A 154 -8.58 6.69 2.70
C ILE A 154 -9.90 6.32 3.40
N THR A 155 -10.49 5.21 2.98
CA THR A 155 -11.82 4.74 3.40
C THR A 155 -11.80 3.51 4.29
N ASP A 156 -10.74 2.71 4.19
CA ASP A 156 -10.57 1.48 4.98
C ASP A 156 -9.09 1.27 5.31
N ALA A 157 -8.84 0.56 6.41
CA ALA A 157 -7.51 0.13 6.81
C ALA A 157 -7.53 -1.26 7.44
N LYS A 158 -6.53 -2.06 7.10
CA LYS A 158 -6.35 -3.43 7.59
C LYS A 158 -4.88 -3.71 7.86
N LYS A 159 -4.54 -3.99 9.12
CA LYS A 159 -3.20 -4.49 9.47
C LYS A 159 -2.99 -5.89 8.88
N LEU A 160 -1.87 -6.08 8.20
CA LEU A 160 -1.50 -7.32 7.52
C LEU A 160 -0.51 -8.17 8.33
N PHE A 161 0.34 -7.53 9.13
CA PHE A 161 1.16 -8.11 10.20
C PHE A 161 1.61 -7.02 11.20
#